data_AF-A0A413IF07-F1
#
_entry.id   AF-A0A413IF07-F1
#
_cell.length_a   1.000
_cell.length_b   1.000
_cell.length_c   1.000
_cell.angle_alpha   90.00
_cell.angle_beta   90.00
_cell.angle_gamma   90.00
#
_symmetry.space_group_name_H-M   'P 1'
#
loop_
_entity.id
_entity.type
_entity.pdbx_description
1 polymer ?
#
loop_
_entity_poly.entity_id
_entity_poly.type
_entity_poly.pdbx_seq_one_letter_code
_entity_poly.pdbx_strand_id
1 'polypeptide(L)'
;MKFFLIICGVLVGMMGCSSKYYMRRGDRMAETGRFYKAGSKYEKAYHKTKSKDFQALAAIKAGQVNQNVNRLKEAYNWLRKAERANPQMPEIYLKVAQACGDERRYRYGEGILS
;
A
#
# COMPACT_ATOMS: atom_id res chain seq x y z
N MET A 1 -15.20 28.47 -31.73
CA MET A 1 -13.88 28.09 -31.18
C MET A 1 -13.78 28.11 -29.64
N LYS A 2 -14.89 28.15 -28.88
CA LYS A 2 -14.88 28.04 -27.39
C LYS A 2 -15.29 26.65 -26.86
N PHE A 3 -16.00 25.85 -27.65
CA PHE A 3 -16.42 24.50 -27.27
C PHE A 3 -15.28 23.48 -27.23
N PHE A 4 -14.26 23.62 -28.09
CA PHE A 4 -13.16 22.65 -28.18
C PHE A 4 -12.26 22.65 -26.92
N LEU A 5 -12.12 23.80 -26.25
CA LEU A 5 -11.36 23.93 -25.00
C LEU A 5 -12.10 23.31 -23.79
N ILE A 6 -13.43 23.26 -23.82
CA ILE A 6 -14.25 22.69 -22.74
C ILE A 6 -14.18 21.15 -22.77
N ILE A 7 -14.14 20.55 -23.96
CA ILE A 7 -14.06 19.09 -24.12
C ILE A 7 -12.70 18.56 -23.62
N CYS A 8 -11.61 19.29 -23.85
CA CYS A 8 -10.29 18.93 -23.32
C CYS A 8 -10.21 18.99 -21.79
N GLY A 9 -10.89 19.96 -21.15
CA GLY A 9 -10.91 20.07 -19.68
C GLY A 9 -11.66 18.93 -18.98
N VAL A 10 -12.74 18.43 -19.58
CA VAL A 10 -13.56 17.34 -19.01
C VAL A 10 -12.85 15.98 -19.12
N LEU A 11 -12.09 15.74 -20.19
CA LEU A 11 -11.36 14.48 -20.38
C LEU A 11 -10.17 14.32 -19.41
N VAL A 12 -9.54 15.43 -18.98
CA VAL A 12 -8.47 15.39 -17.97
C VAL A 12 -9.04 15.18 -16.56
N GLY A 13 -10.31 15.53 -16.32
CA GLY A 13 -11.02 15.33 -15.04
C GLY A 13 -11.32 13.86 -14.70
N MET A 14 -11.37 12.97 -15.69
CA MET A 14 -11.68 11.54 -15.47
C MET A 14 -10.48 10.69 -15.03
N MET A 15 -9.26 11.25 -15.00
CA MET A 15 -8.06 10.55 -14.51
C MET A 15 -7.94 10.52 -12.97
N GLY A 16 -8.84 11.18 -12.24
CA GLY A 16 -8.62 11.57 -10.85
C GLY A 16 -8.88 10.56 -9.73
N CYS A 17 -9.37 9.34 -9.99
CA CYS A 17 -9.91 8.52 -8.88
C CYS A 17 -9.84 7.00 -9.01
N SER A 18 -9.03 6.43 -9.90
CA SER A 18 -8.87 4.97 -10.01
C SER A 18 -7.86 4.41 -9.00
N SER A 19 -8.11 3.21 -8.48
CA SER A 19 -7.16 2.48 -7.63
C SER A 19 -5.78 2.31 -8.30
N LYS A 20 -5.74 2.06 -9.62
CA LYS A 20 -4.49 1.97 -10.42
C LYS A 20 -3.70 3.29 -10.44
N TYR A 21 -4.37 4.44 -10.42
CA TYR A 21 -3.69 5.73 -10.35
C TYR A 21 -2.97 5.91 -9.02
N TYR A 22 -3.67 5.60 -7.91
CA TYR A 22 -3.07 5.68 -6.59
C TYR A 22 -1.92 4.69 -6.40
N MET A 23 -2.04 3.46 -6.95
CA MET A 23 -0.95 2.49 -6.94
C MET A 23 0.31 3.05 -7.62
N ARG A 24 0.21 3.45 -8.90
CA ARG A 24 1.35 4.01 -9.67
C ARG A 24 1.95 5.26 -9.03
N ARG A 25 1.13 6.07 -8.34
CA ARG A 25 1.62 7.24 -7.62
C ARG A 25 2.33 6.85 -6.32
N GLY A 26 1.85 5.81 -5.64
CA GLY A 26 2.52 5.21 -4.49
C GLY A 26 3.87 4.61 -4.87
N ASP A 27 3.94 3.88 -5.98
CA ASP A 27 5.17 3.26 -6.50
C ASP A 27 6.27 4.32 -6.72
N ARG A 28 5.96 5.37 -7.49
CA ARG A 28 6.89 6.50 -7.71
C ARG A 28 7.32 7.21 -6.42
N MET A 29 6.48 7.22 -5.39
CA MET A 29 6.85 7.80 -4.10
C MET A 29 7.79 6.87 -3.34
N ALA A 30 7.51 5.57 -3.34
CA ALA A 30 8.35 4.55 -2.70
C ALA A 30 9.75 4.46 -3.34
N GLU A 31 9.83 4.52 -4.67
CA GLU A 31 11.11 4.57 -5.41
C GLU A 31 11.99 5.75 -4.99
N THR A 32 11.36 6.88 -4.62
CA THR A 32 12.06 8.08 -4.12
C THR A 32 12.23 8.12 -2.59
N GLY A 33 12.02 7.00 -1.89
CA GLY A 33 12.15 6.90 -0.42
C GLY A 33 11.05 7.60 0.37
N ARG A 34 10.01 8.16 -0.27
CA ARG A 34 8.91 8.88 0.39
C ARG A 34 7.86 7.91 0.91
N PHE A 35 8.27 7.00 1.79
CA PHE A 35 7.46 5.85 2.25
C PHE A 35 6.15 6.24 2.94
N TYR A 36 6.14 7.29 3.79
CA TYR A 36 4.90 7.80 4.40
C TYR A 36 3.86 8.24 3.37
N LYS A 37 4.31 9.00 2.35
CA LYS A 37 3.44 9.48 1.28
C LYS A 37 2.98 8.32 0.39
N ALA A 38 3.87 7.36 0.12
CA ALA A 38 3.53 6.15 -0.62
C ALA A 38 2.44 5.33 0.09
N GLY A 39 2.57 5.12 1.41
CA GLY A 39 1.59 4.39 2.23
C GLY A 39 0.18 4.96 2.11
N SER A 40 0.03 6.29 2.21
CA SER A 40 -1.26 6.96 2.02
C SER A 40 -1.85 6.75 0.62
N LYS A 41 -1.01 6.60 -0.42
CA LYS A 41 -1.49 6.29 -1.78
C LYS A 41 -1.94 4.85 -1.89
N TYR A 42 -1.19 3.90 -1.34
CA TYR A 42 -1.60 2.49 -1.34
C TYR A 42 -2.88 2.25 -0.56
N GLU A 43 -3.07 2.92 0.58
CA GLU A 43 -4.34 2.90 1.31
C GLU A 43 -5.51 3.41 0.47
N LYS A 44 -5.34 4.52 -0.25
CA LYS A 44 -6.36 5.01 -1.20
C LYS A 44 -6.63 4.01 -2.32
N ALA A 45 -5.61 3.32 -2.82
CA ALA A 45 -5.76 2.28 -3.83
C ALA A 45 -6.57 1.08 -3.29
N TYR A 46 -6.28 0.65 -2.06
CA TYR A 46 -6.96 -0.42 -1.34
C TYR A 46 -8.46 -0.13 -1.19
N HIS A 47 -8.84 1.08 -0.77
CA HIS A 47 -10.24 1.42 -0.54
C HIS A 47 -11.05 1.67 -1.81
N LYS A 48 -10.40 2.01 -2.93
CA LYS A 48 -11.09 2.32 -4.19
C LYS A 48 -11.27 1.13 -5.13
N THR A 49 -10.51 0.06 -4.93
CA THR A 49 -10.63 -1.13 -5.78
C THR A 49 -11.78 -2.03 -5.32
N LYS A 50 -12.44 -2.69 -6.28
CA LYS A 50 -13.37 -3.79 -6.02
C LYS A 50 -12.73 -5.17 -6.24
N SER A 51 -11.58 -5.22 -6.92
CA SER A 51 -10.83 -6.46 -7.14
C SER A 51 -10.11 -6.85 -5.85
N LYS A 52 -10.39 -8.06 -5.37
CA LYS A 52 -9.74 -8.68 -4.21
C LYS A 52 -8.22 -8.81 -4.40
N ASP A 53 -7.78 -9.22 -5.59
CA ASP A 53 -6.35 -9.34 -5.91
C ASP A 53 -5.65 -7.98 -5.83
N PHE A 54 -6.27 -6.95 -6.41
CA PHE A 54 -5.71 -5.62 -6.38
C PHE A 54 -5.74 -5.02 -4.96
N GLN A 55 -6.75 -5.37 -4.17
CA GLN A 55 -6.85 -4.99 -2.77
C GLN A 55 -5.73 -5.64 -1.96
N ALA A 56 -5.47 -6.93 -2.17
CA ALA A 56 -4.35 -7.64 -1.57
C ALA A 56 -3.00 -7.01 -1.96
N LEU A 57 -2.78 -6.74 -3.25
CA LEU A 57 -1.56 -6.09 -3.74
C LEU A 57 -1.33 -4.70 -3.11
N ALA A 58 -2.38 -3.89 -2.98
CA ALA A 58 -2.29 -2.58 -2.35
C ALA A 58 -1.92 -2.69 -0.87
N ALA A 59 -2.51 -3.65 -0.16
CA ALA A 59 -2.21 -3.92 1.23
C ALA A 59 -0.78 -4.46 1.43
N ILE A 60 -0.29 -5.33 0.54
CA ILE A 60 1.11 -5.77 0.52
C ILE A 60 2.07 -4.58 0.43
N LYS A 61 1.85 -3.71 -0.57
CA LYS A 61 2.71 -2.53 -0.78
C LYS A 61 2.64 -1.55 0.39
N ALA A 62 1.46 -1.36 0.98
CA ALA A 62 1.30 -0.58 2.21
C ALA A 62 2.08 -1.20 3.38
N GLY A 63 2.05 -2.52 3.54
CA GLY A 63 2.84 -3.23 4.55
C GLY A 63 4.34 -3.03 4.37
N GLN A 64 4.84 -3.22 3.15
CA GLN A 64 6.26 -3.07 2.82
C GLN A 64 6.81 -1.67 3.13
N VAL A 65 6.09 -0.61 2.75
CA VAL A 65 6.57 0.75 3.04
C VAL A 65 6.53 1.08 4.53
N ASN A 66 5.68 0.41 5.33
CA ASN A 66 5.72 0.52 6.78
C ASN A 66 6.93 -0.21 7.37
N GLN A 67 7.32 -1.37 6.82
CA GLN A 67 8.58 -2.04 7.21
C GLN A 67 9.79 -1.14 6.96
N ASN A 68 9.84 -0.46 5.81
CA ASN A 68 10.94 0.45 5.46
C ASN A 68 11.10 1.66 6.40
N VAL A 69 10.07 2.01 7.17
CA VAL A 69 10.12 3.07 8.19
C VAL A 69 10.03 2.51 9.62
N ASN A 70 10.32 1.22 9.78
CA ASN A 70 10.32 0.48 11.05
C ASN A 70 8.97 0.53 11.82
N ARG A 71 7.86 0.70 11.09
CA ARG A 71 6.49 0.61 11.62
C ARG A 71 5.98 -0.83 11.51
N LEU A 72 6.61 -1.72 12.27
CA LEU A 72 6.47 -3.17 12.10
C LEU A 72 5.07 -3.69 12.44
N LYS A 73 4.44 -3.13 13.48
CA LYS A 73 3.05 -3.46 13.85
C LYS A 73 2.06 -3.07 12.76
N GLU A 74 2.21 -1.87 12.19
CA GLU A 74 1.39 -1.40 11.07
C GLU A 74 1.62 -2.25 9.83
N ALA A 75 2.88 -2.60 9.55
CA ALA A 75 3.21 -3.49 8.44
C ALA A 75 2.49 -4.83 8.56
N TYR A 76 2.58 -5.48 9.73
CA TYR A 76 1.87 -6.73 10.00
C TYR A 76 0.36 -6.59 9.81
N ASN A 77 -0.25 -5.52 10.35
CA ASN A 77 -1.67 -5.26 10.21
C ASN A 77 -2.11 -5.10 8.74
N TRP A 78 -1.29 -4.43 7.91
CA TRP A 78 -1.55 -4.32 6.47
C TRP A 78 -1.43 -5.67 5.76
N LEU A 79 -0.45 -6.49 6.08
CA LEU A 79 -0.30 -7.82 5.48
C LEU A 79 -1.45 -8.76 5.88
N ARG A 80 -1.97 -8.67 7.11
CA ARG A 80 -3.21 -9.35 7.51
C ARG A 80 -4.45 -8.85 6.77
N LYS A 81 -4.48 -7.60 6.32
CA LYS A 81 -5.54 -7.12 5.39
C LYS A 81 -5.37 -7.74 4.01
N ALA A 82 -4.13 -7.89 3.53
CA ALA A 82 -3.87 -8.54 2.25
C ALA A 82 -4.34 -10.00 2.25
N GLU A 83 -3.99 -10.75 3.30
CA GLU A 83 -4.38 -12.16 3.48
C GLU A 83 -5.90 -12.32 3.47
N ARG A 84 -6.62 -11.44 4.18
CA ARG A 84 -8.09 -11.43 4.18
C ARG A 84 -8.69 -11.06 2.82
N ALA A 85 -8.03 -10.18 2.07
CA ALA A 85 -8.50 -9.76 0.76
C ALA A 85 -8.38 -10.89 -0.27
N ASN A 86 -7.23 -11.58 -0.31
CA ASN A 86 -7.03 -12.76 -1.15
C ASN A 86 -6.19 -13.83 -0.43
N PRO A 87 -6.84 -14.81 0.23
CA PRO A 87 -6.14 -15.93 0.88
C PRO A 87 -5.43 -16.88 -0.09
N GLN A 88 -5.79 -16.88 -1.38
CA GLN A 88 -5.19 -17.79 -2.36
C GLN A 88 -3.87 -17.28 -2.91
N MET A 89 -3.43 -16.07 -2.55
CA MET A 89 -2.16 -15.49 -3.00
C MET A 89 -1.01 -15.95 -2.10
N PRO A 90 -0.16 -16.90 -2.53
CA PRO A 90 0.79 -17.57 -1.63
C PRO A 90 1.88 -16.62 -1.11
N GLU A 91 2.24 -15.61 -1.91
CA GLU A 91 3.25 -14.60 -1.56
C GLU A 91 2.91 -13.87 -0.23
N ILE A 92 1.63 -13.76 0.11
CA ILE A 92 1.20 -13.07 1.33
C ILE A 92 1.67 -13.80 2.58
N TYR A 93 1.62 -15.14 2.60
CA TYR A 93 2.00 -15.92 3.77
C TYR A 93 3.48 -15.74 4.12
N LEU A 94 4.34 -15.70 3.10
CA LEU A 94 5.76 -15.45 3.28
C LEU A 94 6.00 -14.06 3.90
N LYS A 95 5.30 -13.03 3.40
CA LYS A 95 5.43 -11.67 3.94
C LYS A 95 4.87 -11.54 5.36
N VAL A 96 3.73 -12.18 5.67
CA VAL A 96 3.15 -12.16 7.02
C VAL A 96 4.10 -12.82 8.01
N ALA A 97 4.69 -13.97 7.65
CA ALA A 97 5.66 -14.66 8.49
C ALA A 97 6.91 -13.79 8.76
N GLN A 98 7.44 -13.15 7.72
CA GLN A 98 8.55 -12.20 7.85
C GLN A 98 8.20 -11.03 8.78
N ALA A 99 7.08 -10.35 8.54
CA ALA A 99 6.67 -9.21 9.36
C ALA A 99 6.40 -9.58 10.83
N CYS A 100 5.88 -10.79 11.09
CA CYS A 100 5.71 -11.31 12.46
C CYS A 100 7.06 -11.53 13.15
N GLY A 101 8.04 -12.09 12.42
CA GLY A 101 9.41 -12.25 12.91
C GLY A 101 10.07 -10.90 13.23
N ASP A 102 9.92 -9.92 12.33
CA ASP A 102 10.46 -8.57 12.51
C ASP A 102 9.86 -7.89 13.75
N GLU A 103 8.53 -7.93 13.90
CA GLU A 103 7.83 -7.34 15.06
C GLU A 103 8.29 -7.96 16.38
N ARG A 104 8.43 -9.30 16.42
CA ARG A 104 8.89 -10.02 17.62
C ARG A 104 10.33 -9.67 17.96
N ARG A 105 11.22 -9.64 16.95
CA ARG A 105 12.64 -9.31 17.14
C ARG A 105 12.81 -7.89 17.68
N TYR A 106 12.04 -6.93 17.13
CA TYR A 106 12.07 -5.55 17.61
C TYR A 106 11.60 -5.44 19.06
N ARG A 107 10.47 -6.08 19.41
CA ARG A 107 9.96 -6.11 20.80
C ARG A 107 10.95 -6.72 21.78
N TYR A 108 11.63 -7.78 21.39
CA TYR A 108 12.64 -8.43 22.23
C TYR A 108 13.89 -7.55 22.39
N GLY A 109 14.33 -6.87 21.33
CA GLY A 109 15.46 -5.93 21.38
C GLY A 109 15.20 -4.71 22.28
N GLU A 110 13.99 -4.14 22.25
CA GLU A 110 13.63 -3.04 23.16
C GLU A 110 13.61 -3.49 24.62
N GLY A 111 13.10 -4.70 24.91
CA GLY A 111 13.06 -5.24 26.27
C GLY A 111 14.41 -5.61 26.88
N ILE A 112 15.49 -5.62 26.09
CA ILE A 112 16.88 -5.80 26.57
C ILE A 112 17.54 -4.45 26.86
N LEU A 113 17.08 -3.36 26.23
CA LEU A 113 17.66 -2.02 26.35
C LEU A 113 16.96 -1.13 27.39
N SER A 114 15.93 -1.66 28.05
CA SER A 114 15.16 -1.01 29.13
C SER A 114 15.49 -1.61 30.49
#